data_AF-A0A0G1SG43-F1
#
_entry.id   AF-A0A0G1SG43-F1
#
_cell.length_a   1.000
_cell.length_b   1.000
_cell.length_c   1.000
_cell.angle_alpha   90.00
_cell.angle_beta   90.00
_cell.angle_gamma   90.00
#
_symmetry.space_group_name_H-M   'P 1'
#
loop_
_entity.id
_entity.type
_entity.pdbx_description
1 polymer ?
#
loop_
_entity_poly.entity_id
_entity_poly.type
_entity_poly.pdbx_seq_one_letter_code
_entity_poly.pdbx_strand_id
1 'polypeptide(L)'
;MQKITAGQKVKVAVLGSEGRIGKPTVEFFKSRGFDIRGADHKTSTHVHNHVEIVFPTSDENVELVKWADVVVFSILPIQAGLTEMSHQAKHSRPDQLWVDMTSVKAEPITKMLESRAEVVGLHPSGVPQGKVWDDITLMVVPARLYVWKEWVEWFLKETGAKIKTMTAEEHDRMALMNQVVPHTLLRLLSRLLKRTGTGVAQTDMTSVMDNATPFSKVMAAQLGRMFKNESELYAGVFFHNPQTPKALEILAEEIKELQRQYEAQDQESYRANFAADAKYFGAENVAHCEERFRRFLKVL
;
A
#
# COMPACT_ATOMS: atom_id res chain seq x y z
N MET A 1 -24.23 18.60 17.57
CA MET A 1 -23.21 18.73 16.51
C MET A 1 -23.91 18.77 15.16
N GLN A 2 -23.57 19.74 14.32
CA GLN A 2 -24.15 19.89 12.98
C GLN A 2 -23.58 18.79 12.06
N LYS A 3 -24.43 18.09 11.30
CA LYS A 3 -24.00 17.01 10.40
C LYS A 3 -23.27 17.59 9.19
N ILE A 4 -22.07 17.07 8.88
CA ILE A 4 -21.33 17.46 7.67
C ILE A 4 -21.78 16.54 6.52
N THR A 5 -22.44 17.11 5.53
CA THR A 5 -22.92 16.36 4.35
C THR A 5 -22.12 16.75 3.11
N ALA A 6 -22.08 15.87 2.10
CA ALA A 6 -21.37 16.06 0.84
C ALA A 6 -21.71 17.35 0.06
N GLY A 7 -22.84 18.01 0.38
CA GLY A 7 -23.25 19.28 -0.23
C GLY A 7 -22.69 20.54 0.42
N GLN A 8 -21.95 20.44 1.53
CA GLN A 8 -21.21 21.57 2.08
C GLN A 8 -19.94 21.82 1.27
N LYS A 9 -19.51 23.08 1.16
CA LYS A 9 -18.25 23.49 0.51
C LYS A 9 -17.04 23.03 1.33
N VAL A 10 -16.82 21.72 1.42
CA VAL A 10 -15.68 21.10 2.09
C VAL A 10 -14.43 21.36 1.26
N LYS A 11 -13.42 21.95 1.89
CA LYS A 11 -12.10 22.18 1.30
C LYS A 11 -11.21 20.98 1.54
N VAL A 12 -10.57 20.47 0.48
CA VAL A 12 -9.73 19.28 0.54
C VAL A 12 -8.29 19.64 0.17
N ALA A 13 -7.35 19.34 1.05
CA ALA A 13 -5.92 19.34 0.74
C ALA A 13 -5.44 17.92 0.48
N VAL A 14 -4.64 17.72 -0.58
CA VAL A 14 -3.97 16.43 -0.84
C VAL A 14 -2.46 16.65 -0.88
N LEU A 15 -1.75 16.20 0.15
CA LEU A 15 -0.29 16.21 0.19
C LEU A 15 0.23 14.91 -0.43
N GLY A 16 1.13 15.01 -1.41
CA GLY A 16 1.48 13.92 -2.32
C GLY A 16 0.51 13.79 -3.51
N SER A 17 -0.05 14.93 -3.96
CA SER A 17 -1.10 15.01 -4.98
C SER A 17 -0.72 14.50 -6.37
N GLU A 18 0.57 14.42 -6.71
CA GLU A 18 1.06 13.87 -7.98
C GLU A 18 1.52 12.41 -7.83
N GLY A 19 1.43 11.86 -6.62
CA GLY A 19 1.69 10.46 -6.32
C GLY A 19 0.65 9.53 -6.95
N ARG A 20 0.99 8.24 -6.99
CA ARG A 20 0.15 7.19 -7.61
C ARG A 20 -1.25 7.08 -7.00
N ILE A 21 -1.39 7.36 -5.70
CA ILE A 21 -2.68 7.36 -5.00
C ILE A 21 -3.24 8.78 -4.87
N GLY A 22 -2.37 9.78 -4.66
CA GLY A 22 -2.78 11.18 -4.56
C GLY A 22 -3.47 11.69 -5.82
N LYS A 23 -2.93 11.40 -7.01
CA LYS A 23 -3.52 11.84 -8.27
C LYS A 23 -4.96 11.36 -8.50
N PRO A 24 -5.27 10.05 -8.44
CA PRO A 24 -6.66 9.60 -8.56
C PRO A 24 -7.55 10.11 -7.40
N THR A 25 -6.99 10.38 -6.22
CA THR A 25 -7.74 11.00 -5.11
C THR A 25 -8.12 12.45 -5.44
N VAL A 26 -7.21 13.24 -6.02
CA VAL A 26 -7.49 14.59 -6.54
C VAL A 26 -8.57 14.52 -7.63
N GLU A 27 -8.44 13.62 -8.60
CA GLU A 27 -9.42 13.45 -9.67
C GLU A 27 -10.81 13.06 -9.15
N PHE A 28 -10.85 12.17 -8.15
CA PHE A 28 -12.08 11.76 -7.46
C PHE A 28 -12.83 12.97 -6.88
N PHE A 29 -12.17 13.78 -6.06
CA PHE A 29 -12.80 14.95 -5.43
C PHE A 29 -13.12 16.03 -6.47
N LYS A 30 -12.22 16.28 -7.42
CA LYS A 30 -12.39 17.35 -8.43
C LYS A 30 -13.61 17.09 -9.30
N SER A 31 -13.82 15.82 -9.67
CA SER A 31 -14.97 15.41 -10.47
C SER A 31 -16.32 15.59 -9.76
N ARG A 32 -16.31 15.79 -8.44
CA ARG A 32 -17.49 15.98 -7.59
C ARG A 32 -17.64 17.42 -7.09
N GLY A 33 -16.85 18.35 -7.62
CA GLY A 33 -17.00 19.79 -7.37
C GLY A 33 -16.43 20.29 -6.04
N PHE A 34 -15.56 19.51 -5.38
CA PHE A 34 -14.87 19.97 -4.16
C PHE A 34 -13.84 21.06 -4.48
N ASP A 35 -13.64 21.99 -3.54
CA ASP A 35 -12.54 22.96 -3.59
C ASP A 35 -11.26 22.26 -3.13
N ILE A 36 -10.31 22.08 -4.05
CA ILE A 36 -9.13 21.23 -3.82
C ILE A 36 -7.86 22.00 -4.06
N ARG A 37 -6.91 21.79 -3.15
CA ARG A 37 -5.52 22.20 -3.31
C ARG A 37 -4.62 20.98 -3.18
N GLY A 38 -3.69 20.85 -4.11
CA GLY A 38 -2.70 19.79 -4.12
C GLY A 38 -1.38 20.34 -3.64
N ALA A 39 -0.61 19.51 -2.97
CA ALA A 39 0.80 19.75 -2.81
C ALA A 39 1.62 18.51 -3.21
N ASP A 40 2.71 18.71 -3.93
CA ASP A 40 3.68 17.64 -4.24
C ASP A 40 5.09 18.22 -4.47
N HIS A 41 6.14 17.42 -4.27
CA HIS A 41 7.52 17.77 -4.64
C HIS A 41 7.70 17.81 -6.17
N LYS A 42 6.76 17.20 -6.91
CA LYS A 42 6.65 17.31 -8.36
C LYS A 42 5.78 18.52 -8.71
N THR A 43 6.11 19.23 -9.79
CA THR A 43 5.24 20.27 -10.34
C THR A 43 3.95 19.65 -10.88
N SER A 44 2.78 20.17 -10.47
CA SER A 44 1.47 19.68 -10.94
C SER A 44 0.97 20.45 -12.16
N THR A 45 0.24 19.73 -13.02
CA THR A 45 -0.62 20.32 -14.06
C THR A 45 -2.11 20.04 -13.82
N HIS A 46 -2.46 19.33 -12.75
CA HIS A 46 -3.79 18.75 -12.53
C HIS A 46 -4.65 19.54 -11.53
N VAL A 47 -4.03 20.37 -10.69
CA VAL A 47 -4.71 21.25 -9.73
C VAL A 47 -4.43 22.72 -10.07
N HIS A 48 -5.47 23.55 -10.11
CA HIS A 48 -5.32 24.99 -10.46
C HIS A 48 -4.61 25.79 -9.36
N ASN A 49 -4.63 25.30 -8.12
CA ASN A 49 -3.97 25.89 -6.95
C ASN A 49 -2.98 24.87 -6.37
N HIS A 50 -1.97 24.50 -7.17
CA HIS A 50 -0.88 23.63 -6.73
C HIS A 50 0.12 24.39 -5.88
N VAL A 51 0.54 23.78 -4.78
CA VAL A 51 1.64 24.25 -3.94
C VAL A 51 2.77 23.23 -4.09
N GLU A 52 3.99 23.68 -4.36
CA GLU A 52 5.14 22.75 -4.33
C GLU A 52 5.38 22.33 -2.87
N ILE A 53 5.41 21.01 -2.60
CA ILE A 53 5.83 20.55 -1.27
C ILE A 53 7.34 20.75 -1.19
N VAL A 54 7.74 21.62 -0.27
CA VAL A 54 9.12 21.71 0.19
C VAL A 54 9.24 20.86 1.45
N PHE A 55 9.86 19.69 1.30
CA PHE A 55 10.15 18.81 2.44
C PHE A 55 11.46 19.19 3.14
N PRO A 56 11.54 19.04 4.47
CA PRO A 56 10.43 18.86 5.40
C PRO A 56 9.86 20.23 5.81
N THR A 57 8.55 20.34 6.08
CA THR A 57 8.00 21.37 6.97
C THR A 57 8.06 22.84 6.50
N SER A 58 7.51 23.13 5.32
CA SER A 58 7.42 24.51 4.83
C SER A 58 6.20 25.27 5.36
N ASP A 59 6.29 26.60 5.43
CA ASP A 59 5.18 27.47 5.83
C ASP A 59 3.99 27.33 4.86
N GLU A 60 4.25 27.08 3.58
CA GLU A 60 3.19 26.85 2.59
C GLU A 60 2.36 25.59 2.89
N ASN A 61 3.01 24.50 3.33
CA ASN A 61 2.30 23.30 3.77
C ASN A 61 1.42 23.59 4.99
N VAL A 62 1.92 24.38 5.94
CA VAL A 62 1.17 24.79 7.13
C VAL A 62 -0.07 25.58 6.75
N GLU A 63 0.07 26.55 5.84
CA GLU A 63 -1.06 27.35 5.37
C GLU A 63 -2.07 26.51 4.56
N LEU A 64 -1.61 25.53 3.79
CA LEU A 64 -2.48 24.57 3.11
C LEU A 64 -3.28 23.72 4.11
N VAL A 65 -2.63 23.18 5.14
CA VAL A 65 -3.28 22.40 6.20
C VAL A 65 -4.29 23.28 6.95
N LYS A 66 -3.95 24.52 7.30
CA LYS A 66 -4.89 25.46 7.95
C LYS A 66 -6.07 25.87 7.07
N TRP A 67 -5.92 25.82 5.76
CA TRP A 67 -6.99 26.17 4.83
C TRP A 67 -8.03 25.05 4.67
N ALA A 68 -7.61 23.78 4.71
CA ALA A 68 -8.46 22.64 4.39
C ALA A 68 -9.31 22.16 5.56
N ASP A 69 -10.48 21.61 5.26
CA ASP A 69 -11.34 20.88 6.21
C ASP A 69 -10.96 19.40 6.25
N VAL A 70 -10.61 18.83 5.10
CA VAL A 70 -10.09 17.46 4.95
C VAL A 70 -8.65 17.52 4.43
N VAL A 71 -7.72 16.87 5.13
CA VAL A 71 -6.32 16.76 4.73
C VAL A 71 -5.99 15.30 4.44
N VAL A 72 -5.63 15.01 3.19
CA VAL A 72 -5.22 13.68 2.75
C VAL A 72 -3.70 13.63 2.65
N PHE A 73 -3.10 12.67 3.36
CA PHE A 73 -1.67 12.39 3.30
C PHE A 73 -1.42 11.17 2.40
N SER A 74 -0.90 11.41 1.20
CA SER A 74 -0.49 10.41 0.22
C SER A 74 1.00 10.59 -0.15
N ILE A 75 1.83 10.83 0.85
CA ILE A 75 3.24 11.20 0.68
C ILE A 75 4.12 9.95 0.57
N LEU A 76 5.05 9.97 -0.38
CA LEU A 76 6.18 9.04 -0.47
C LEU A 76 7.49 9.83 -0.57
N PRO A 77 8.59 9.39 0.05
CA PRO A 77 8.71 8.18 0.89
C PRO A 77 7.94 8.28 2.22
N ILE A 78 7.56 7.13 2.80
CA ILE A 78 6.72 7.07 4.01
C ILE A 78 7.36 7.88 5.15
N GLN A 79 8.68 7.76 5.35
CA GLN A 79 9.40 8.52 6.36
C GLN A 79 9.20 10.05 6.25
N ALA A 80 9.19 10.60 5.04
CA ALA A 80 8.92 12.02 4.83
C ALA A 80 7.48 12.38 5.18
N GLY A 81 6.53 11.49 4.83
CA GLY A 81 5.13 11.63 5.21
C GLY A 81 4.91 11.63 6.73
N LEU A 82 5.60 10.76 7.47
CA LEU A 82 5.55 10.70 8.93
C LEU A 82 6.10 11.97 9.58
N THR A 83 7.21 12.50 9.06
CA THR A 83 7.77 13.79 9.49
C THR A 83 6.77 14.92 9.25
N GLU A 84 6.14 14.94 8.08
CA GLU A 84 5.13 15.95 7.73
C GLU A 84 3.90 15.86 8.64
N MET A 85 3.33 14.66 8.84
CA MET A 85 2.18 14.46 9.73
C MET A 85 2.47 14.94 11.16
N SER A 86 3.64 14.58 11.70
CA SER A 86 4.07 14.98 13.05
C SER A 86 4.24 16.50 13.15
N HIS A 87 4.85 17.12 12.13
CA HIS A 87 5.02 18.58 12.11
C HIS A 87 3.68 19.32 12.04
N GLN A 88 2.78 18.86 11.18
CA GLN A 88 1.49 19.51 10.97
C GLN A 88 0.55 19.34 12.17
N ALA A 89 0.79 18.36 13.05
CA ALA A 89 -0.07 18.07 14.19
C ALA A 89 -0.27 19.31 15.08
N LYS A 90 0.78 20.11 15.28
CA LYS A 90 0.75 21.36 16.07
C LYS A 90 -0.06 22.50 15.42
N HIS A 91 -0.33 22.40 14.12
CA HIS A 91 -1.08 23.39 13.34
C HIS A 91 -2.49 22.92 12.98
N SER A 92 -2.84 21.68 13.36
CA SER A 92 -4.16 21.11 13.12
C SER A 92 -5.26 21.86 13.87
N ARG A 93 -6.45 21.90 13.26
CA ARG A 93 -7.67 22.43 13.87
C ARG A 93 -8.57 21.27 14.32
N PRO A 94 -9.35 21.44 15.40
CA PRO A 94 -10.21 20.38 15.94
C PRO A 94 -11.41 20.04 15.04
N ASP A 95 -11.74 20.87 14.06
CA ASP A 95 -12.83 20.68 13.11
C ASP A 95 -12.41 19.96 11.82
N GLN A 96 -11.13 19.56 11.70
CA GLN A 96 -10.61 18.87 10.53
C GLN A 96 -10.80 17.36 10.56
N LEU A 97 -10.77 16.77 9.36
CA LEU A 97 -10.51 15.35 9.13
C LEU A 97 -9.14 15.18 8.50
N TRP A 98 -8.34 14.28 9.06
CA TRP A 98 -7.07 13.84 8.49
C TRP A 98 -7.20 12.40 7.99
N VAL A 99 -6.74 12.17 6.77
CA VAL A 99 -6.86 10.89 6.06
C VAL A 99 -5.48 10.38 5.66
N ASP A 100 -5.09 9.21 6.17
CA ASP A 100 -3.88 8.51 5.74
C ASP A 100 -4.17 7.65 4.51
N MET A 101 -3.33 7.71 3.48
CA MET A 101 -3.40 6.89 2.25
C MET A 101 -2.12 6.05 2.01
N THR A 102 -1.26 5.92 3.01
CA THR A 102 -0.03 5.13 2.91
C THR A 102 -0.31 3.62 2.83
N SER A 103 0.74 2.80 2.65
CA SER A 103 0.61 1.33 2.53
C SER A 103 0.80 0.56 3.85
N VAL A 104 1.09 1.25 4.96
CA VAL A 104 1.14 0.72 6.35
C VAL A 104 0.29 1.61 7.24
N LYS A 105 -0.34 1.12 8.31
CA LYS A 105 -1.36 1.91 9.04
C LYS A 105 -0.96 2.26 10.46
N ALA A 106 -0.22 1.41 11.17
CA ALA A 106 0.05 1.62 12.59
C ALA A 106 0.82 2.92 12.86
N GLU A 107 1.95 3.12 12.17
CA GLU A 107 2.81 4.29 12.40
C GLU A 107 2.18 5.61 11.90
N PRO A 108 1.64 5.71 10.66
CA PRO A 108 1.00 6.95 10.20
C PRO A 108 -0.20 7.37 11.04
N ILE A 109 -1.06 6.42 11.44
CA ILE A 109 -2.20 6.73 12.31
C ILE A 109 -1.72 7.25 13.67
N THR A 110 -0.68 6.63 14.23
CA THR A 110 -0.08 7.10 15.49
C THR A 110 0.40 8.54 15.36
N LYS A 111 1.07 8.89 14.27
CA LYS A 111 1.51 10.28 14.00
C LYS A 111 0.35 11.25 13.84
N MET A 112 -0.68 10.86 13.10
CA MET A 112 -1.85 11.71 12.90
C MET A 112 -2.67 11.91 14.17
N LEU A 113 -2.67 10.96 15.11
CA LEU A 113 -3.37 11.08 16.39
C LEU A 113 -2.75 12.12 17.33
N GLU A 114 -1.49 12.54 17.10
CA GLU A 114 -0.84 13.68 17.76
C GLU A 114 -1.56 15.02 17.44
N SER A 115 -2.34 15.08 16.35
CA SER A 115 -3.15 16.24 15.97
C SER A 115 -4.40 16.40 16.84
N ARG A 116 -5.14 17.48 16.63
CA ARG A 116 -6.50 17.70 17.18
C ARG A 116 -7.61 17.25 16.25
N ALA A 117 -7.28 16.86 15.01
CA ALA A 117 -8.23 16.48 13.98
C ALA A 117 -8.87 15.11 14.24
N GLU A 118 -9.97 14.83 13.57
CA GLU A 118 -10.43 13.44 13.40
C GLU A 118 -9.49 12.70 12.43
N VAL A 119 -9.30 11.39 12.63
CA VAL A 119 -8.29 10.58 11.93
C VAL A 119 -8.93 9.29 11.41
N VAL A 120 -8.72 9.04 10.12
CA VAL A 120 -9.04 7.76 9.46
C VAL A 120 -7.88 7.33 8.56
N GLY A 121 -7.52 6.05 8.63
CA GLY A 121 -6.59 5.43 7.69
C GLY A 121 -7.33 4.73 6.57
N LEU A 122 -6.83 4.89 5.36
CA LEU A 122 -7.34 4.27 4.14
C LEU A 122 -6.19 3.63 3.38
N HIS A 123 -6.42 2.45 2.81
CA HIS A 123 -5.46 1.82 1.93
C HIS A 123 -6.19 1.12 0.77
N PRO A 124 -6.13 1.67 -0.45
CA PRO A 124 -6.64 0.98 -1.62
C PRO A 124 -5.70 -0.19 -1.98
N SER A 125 -6.24 -1.40 -2.17
CA SER A 125 -5.45 -2.61 -2.50
C SER A 125 -4.78 -2.57 -3.88
N GLY A 126 -5.06 -1.53 -4.66
CA GLY A 126 -4.51 -1.27 -5.98
C GLY A 126 -4.53 0.23 -6.26
N VAL A 127 -3.98 0.64 -7.40
CA VAL A 127 -4.05 2.05 -7.83
C VAL A 127 -5.45 2.30 -8.39
N PRO A 128 -6.24 3.22 -7.83
CA PRO A 128 -7.55 3.52 -8.36
C PRO A 128 -7.48 4.10 -9.79
N GLN A 129 -8.53 3.88 -10.58
CA GLN A 129 -8.58 4.32 -11.98
C GLN A 129 -9.56 5.47 -12.19
N GLY A 130 -9.04 6.70 -12.24
CA GLY A 130 -9.85 7.89 -12.51
C GLY A 130 -10.81 8.22 -11.37
N LYS A 131 -12.10 8.41 -11.71
CA LYS A 131 -13.13 8.96 -10.81
C LYS A 131 -13.85 7.94 -9.93
N VAL A 132 -13.66 6.66 -10.22
CA VAL A 132 -14.25 5.51 -9.52
C VAL A 132 -13.15 4.50 -9.20
N TRP A 133 -13.31 3.83 -8.07
CA TRP A 133 -12.35 2.90 -7.50
C TRP A 133 -12.92 1.49 -7.53
N ASP A 134 -13.65 1.17 -8.60
CA ASP A 134 -14.24 -0.15 -8.81
C ASP A 134 -13.15 -1.23 -8.89
N ASP A 135 -13.54 -2.48 -8.62
CA ASP A 135 -12.66 -3.66 -8.65
C ASP A 135 -11.48 -3.68 -7.67
N ILE A 136 -11.33 -2.67 -6.81
CA ILE A 136 -10.37 -2.69 -5.70
C ILE A 136 -11.06 -2.82 -4.35
N THR A 137 -10.31 -3.35 -3.38
CA THR A 137 -10.73 -3.33 -1.97
C THR A 137 -10.13 -2.11 -1.30
N LEU A 138 -10.94 -1.30 -0.64
CA LEU A 138 -10.51 -0.18 0.19
C LEU A 138 -10.54 -0.61 1.65
N MET A 139 -9.35 -0.74 2.24
CA MET A 139 -9.18 -1.07 3.65
C MET A 139 -9.32 0.22 4.47
N VAL A 140 -10.18 0.18 5.50
CA VAL A 140 -10.53 1.35 6.32
C VAL A 140 -10.15 1.08 7.77
N VAL A 141 -9.40 2.01 8.36
CA VAL A 141 -8.95 1.97 9.75
C VAL A 141 -9.42 3.24 10.46
N PRO A 142 -10.62 3.25 11.05
CA PRO A 142 -11.07 4.36 11.88
C PRO A 142 -10.21 4.46 13.14
N ALA A 143 -9.69 5.65 13.45
CA ALA A 143 -8.85 5.86 14.63
C ALA A 143 -9.49 6.84 15.63
N ARG A 144 -9.90 8.03 15.16
CA ARG A 144 -10.63 9.03 15.96
C ARG A 144 -11.67 9.70 15.07
N LEU A 145 -12.92 9.27 15.12
CA LEU A 145 -13.95 9.73 14.18
C LEU A 145 -15.28 9.98 14.91
N TYR A 146 -15.83 11.18 14.74
CA TYR A 146 -17.05 11.67 15.38
C TYR A 146 -17.92 12.42 14.35
N VAL A 147 -17.67 13.72 14.12
CA VAL A 147 -18.44 14.59 13.22
C VAL A 147 -18.27 14.18 11.76
N TRP A 148 -17.07 13.73 11.38
CA TRP A 148 -16.76 13.39 10.00
C TRP A 148 -17.20 11.98 9.60
N LYS A 149 -17.80 11.21 10.52
CA LYS A 149 -18.23 9.84 10.25
C LYS A 149 -19.15 9.73 9.03
N GLU A 150 -20.21 10.53 8.97
CA GLU A 150 -21.17 10.49 7.86
C GLU A 150 -20.53 10.93 6.53
N TRP A 151 -19.61 11.89 6.57
CA TRP A 151 -18.86 12.32 5.38
C TRP A 151 -17.90 11.23 4.89
N VAL A 152 -17.21 10.53 5.80
CA VAL A 152 -16.37 9.38 5.45
C VAL A 152 -17.21 8.25 4.88
N GLU A 153 -18.36 7.92 5.48
CA GLU A 153 -19.28 6.91 4.94
C GLU A 153 -19.75 7.26 3.52
N TRP A 154 -20.07 8.54 3.27
CA TRP A 154 -20.35 9.05 1.94
C TRP A 154 -19.16 8.86 1.00
N PHE A 155 -17.95 9.28 1.40
CA PHE A 155 -16.73 9.15 0.60
C PHE A 155 -16.51 7.68 0.20
N LEU A 156 -16.56 6.77 1.17
CA LEU A 156 -16.39 5.33 0.96
C LEU A 156 -17.42 4.78 -0.03
N LYS A 157 -18.69 5.16 0.12
CA LYS A 157 -19.76 4.75 -0.80
C LYS A 157 -19.52 5.26 -2.23
N GLU A 158 -19.14 6.52 -2.36
CA GLU A 158 -18.90 7.15 -3.65
C GLU A 158 -17.68 6.60 -4.39
N THR A 159 -16.74 5.98 -3.68
CA THR A 159 -15.60 5.33 -4.33
C THR A 159 -16.01 4.14 -5.19
N GLY A 160 -17.11 3.45 -4.90
CA GLY A 160 -17.48 2.19 -5.56
C GLY A 160 -16.63 0.99 -5.16
N ALA A 161 -15.58 1.19 -4.34
CA ALA A 161 -14.69 0.14 -3.89
C ALA A 161 -15.38 -0.83 -2.92
N LYS A 162 -14.88 -2.07 -2.86
CA LYS A 162 -15.27 -3.02 -1.82
C LYS A 162 -14.65 -2.58 -0.49
N ILE A 163 -15.47 -2.21 0.48
CA ILE A 163 -14.99 -1.70 1.77
C ILE A 163 -14.67 -2.85 2.74
N LYS A 164 -13.51 -2.78 3.40
CA LYS A 164 -13.15 -3.68 4.50
C LYS A 164 -12.60 -2.90 5.69
N THR A 165 -13.36 -2.86 6.79
CA THR A 165 -12.94 -2.22 8.04
C THR A 165 -12.09 -3.17 8.88
N MET A 166 -11.03 -2.64 9.51
CA MET A 166 -10.11 -3.39 10.38
C MET A 166 -9.33 -2.44 11.29
N THR A 167 -8.60 -2.98 12.28
CA THR A 167 -7.63 -2.18 13.06
C THR A 167 -6.33 -1.95 12.29
N ALA A 168 -5.50 -1.02 12.76
CA ALA A 168 -4.19 -0.74 12.15
C ALA A 168 -3.26 -1.96 12.24
N GLU A 169 -3.31 -2.68 13.36
CA GLU A 169 -2.53 -3.89 13.61
C GLU A 169 -3.00 -5.06 12.75
N GLU A 170 -4.32 -5.22 12.58
CA GLU A 170 -4.87 -6.20 11.66
C GLU A 170 -4.45 -5.93 10.22
N HIS A 171 -4.51 -4.67 9.80
CA HIS A 171 -4.04 -4.25 8.48
C HIS A 171 -2.57 -4.59 8.27
N ASP A 172 -1.69 -4.18 9.19
CA ASP A 172 -0.26 -4.37 9.01
C ASP A 172 0.14 -5.85 9.10
N ARG A 173 -0.59 -6.65 9.90
CA ARG A 173 -0.50 -8.12 9.86
C ARG A 173 -0.87 -8.70 8.51
N MET A 174 -1.96 -8.24 7.90
CA MET A 174 -2.32 -8.67 6.55
C MET A 174 -1.30 -8.19 5.51
N ALA A 175 -0.73 -7.00 5.67
CA ALA A 175 0.29 -6.45 4.78
C ALA A 175 1.60 -7.25 4.83
N LEU A 176 1.92 -7.89 5.96
CA LEU A 176 3.04 -8.84 6.05
C LEU A 176 2.89 -9.96 5.02
N MET A 177 1.73 -10.63 5.03
CA MET A 177 1.41 -11.75 4.14
C MET A 177 1.24 -11.30 2.68
N ASN A 178 0.58 -10.17 2.44
CA ASN A 178 0.18 -9.76 1.09
C ASN A 178 1.22 -8.91 0.36
N GLN A 179 2.11 -8.25 1.09
CA GLN A 179 3.07 -7.30 0.51
C GLN A 179 4.50 -7.59 0.97
N VAL A 180 4.79 -7.56 2.28
CA VAL A 180 6.18 -7.67 2.77
C VAL A 180 6.84 -8.97 2.31
N VAL A 181 6.24 -10.12 2.62
CA VAL A 181 6.81 -11.43 2.30
C VAL A 181 6.90 -11.63 0.77
N PRO A 182 5.82 -11.45 -0.02
CA PRO A 182 5.90 -11.62 -1.47
C PRO A 182 6.92 -10.71 -2.16
N HIS A 183 6.96 -9.42 -1.79
CA HIS A 183 7.93 -8.48 -2.37
C HIS A 183 9.37 -8.84 -1.98
N THR A 184 9.58 -9.30 -0.74
CA THR A 184 10.90 -9.76 -0.26
C THR A 184 11.36 -10.98 -1.05
N LEU A 185 10.50 -11.99 -1.22
CA LEU A 185 10.81 -13.20 -1.99
C LEU A 185 11.09 -12.89 -3.47
N LEU A 186 10.29 -12.01 -4.10
CA LEU A 186 10.54 -11.57 -5.48
C LEU A 186 11.89 -10.84 -5.60
N ARG A 187 12.21 -9.95 -4.66
CA ARG A 187 13.51 -9.26 -4.63
C ARG A 187 14.67 -10.24 -4.44
N LEU A 188 14.50 -11.23 -3.57
CA LEU A 188 15.49 -12.30 -3.36
C LEU A 188 15.69 -13.14 -4.61
N LEU A 189 14.60 -13.55 -5.28
CA LEU A 189 14.66 -14.25 -6.56
C LEU A 189 15.48 -13.47 -7.58
N SER A 190 15.19 -12.18 -7.77
CA SER A 190 15.96 -11.33 -8.69
C SER A 190 17.44 -11.28 -8.33
N ARG A 191 17.77 -11.11 -7.05
CA ARG A 191 19.17 -11.09 -6.58
C ARG A 191 19.86 -12.44 -6.76
N LEU A 192 19.14 -13.54 -6.54
CA LEU A 192 19.66 -14.89 -6.73
C LEU A 192 19.99 -15.12 -8.20
N LEU A 193 19.07 -14.81 -9.12
CA LEU A 193 19.29 -14.92 -10.57
C LEU A 193 20.50 -14.08 -11.02
N LYS A 194 20.63 -12.84 -10.49
CA LYS A 194 21.78 -11.98 -10.76
C LYS A 194 23.10 -12.61 -10.28
N ARG A 195 23.12 -13.20 -9.08
CA ARG A 195 24.35 -13.72 -8.45
C ARG A 195 24.76 -15.11 -8.93
N THR A 196 23.79 -15.94 -9.30
CA THR A 196 24.03 -17.27 -9.89
C THR A 196 24.44 -17.18 -11.36
N GLY A 197 24.40 -15.98 -11.94
CA GLY A 197 24.83 -15.75 -13.31
C GLY A 197 23.90 -16.39 -14.33
N THR A 198 22.62 -16.59 -14.01
CA THR A 198 21.62 -17.20 -14.92
C THR A 198 21.23 -16.29 -16.08
N GLY A 199 22.12 -15.40 -16.51
CA GLY A 199 22.06 -14.66 -17.76
C GLY A 199 20.85 -13.75 -17.94
N VAL A 200 20.01 -13.50 -16.93
CA VAL A 200 18.71 -12.81 -17.12
C VAL A 200 18.85 -11.45 -17.81
N ALA A 201 19.96 -10.74 -17.61
CA ALA A 201 20.26 -9.47 -18.28
C ALA A 201 20.67 -9.63 -19.76
N GLN A 202 21.13 -10.82 -20.15
CA GLN A 202 21.53 -11.20 -21.52
C GLN A 202 20.52 -12.14 -22.19
N THR A 203 19.44 -12.50 -21.49
CA THR A 203 18.44 -13.44 -21.98
C THR A 203 17.27 -12.67 -22.56
N ASP A 204 16.85 -13.05 -23.77
CA ASP A 204 15.59 -12.57 -24.32
C ASP A 204 14.43 -13.11 -23.46
N MET A 205 13.84 -12.22 -22.67
CA MET A 205 12.72 -12.55 -21.81
C MET A 205 11.50 -13.03 -22.61
N THR A 206 11.37 -12.68 -23.89
CA THR A 206 10.32 -13.21 -24.77
C THR A 206 10.47 -14.71 -24.95
N SER A 207 11.66 -15.16 -25.34
CA SER A 207 12.00 -16.59 -25.45
C SER A 207 11.87 -17.35 -24.12
N VAL A 208 12.24 -16.75 -22.99
CA VAL A 208 12.00 -17.34 -21.66
C VAL A 208 10.51 -17.49 -21.42
N MET A 209 9.73 -16.46 -21.71
CA MET A 209 8.28 -16.52 -21.53
C MET A 209 7.68 -17.59 -22.44
N ASP A 210 8.06 -17.70 -23.70
CA ASP A 210 7.48 -18.69 -24.63
C ASP A 210 7.75 -20.14 -24.21
N ASN A 211 8.91 -20.41 -23.62
CA ASN A 211 9.33 -21.75 -23.19
C ASN A 211 9.12 -22.03 -21.68
N ALA A 212 8.63 -21.05 -20.93
CA ALA A 212 8.41 -21.16 -19.49
C ALA A 212 7.12 -21.88 -19.12
N THR A 213 7.16 -22.61 -18.00
CA THR A 213 5.94 -23.07 -17.33
C THR A 213 5.05 -21.89 -16.95
N PRO A 214 3.71 -22.08 -16.82
CA PRO A 214 2.82 -21.01 -16.38
C PRO A 214 3.24 -20.35 -15.06
N PHE A 215 3.79 -21.14 -14.12
CA PHE A 215 4.35 -20.63 -12.87
C PHE A 215 5.52 -19.66 -13.12
N SER A 216 6.50 -20.07 -13.93
CA SER A 216 7.65 -19.24 -14.27
C SER A 216 7.25 -17.95 -15.00
N LYS A 217 6.23 -18.01 -15.88
CA LYS A 217 5.64 -16.82 -16.53
C LYS A 217 5.08 -15.83 -15.52
N VAL A 218 4.32 -16.31 -14.53
CA VAL A 218 3.77 -15.47 -13.46
C VAL A 218 4.89 -14.82 -12.65
N MET A 219 5.92 -15.56 -12.27
CA MET A 219 7.06 -15.02 -11.52
C MET A 219 7.80 -13.92 -12.29
N ALA A 220 8.09 -14.14 -13.57
CA ALA A 220 8.72 -13.14 -14.42
C ALA A 220 7.84 -11.88 -14.60
N ALA A 221 6.52 -12.07 -14.79
CA ALA A 221 5.59 -10.95 -14.87
C ALA A 221 5.52 -10.13 -13.57
N GLN A 222 5.57 -10.80 -12.40
CA GLN A 222 5.62 -10.10 -11.10
C GLN A 222 6.92 -9.32 -10.92
N LEU A 223 8.07 -9.86 -11.34
CA LEU A 223 9.35 -9.14 -11.34
C LEU A 223 9.29 -7.89 -12.23
N GLY A 224 8.79 -8.02 -13.46
CA GLY A 224 8.61 -6.89 -14.38
C GLY A 224 7.68 -5.82 -13.81
N ARG A 225 6.55 -6.24 -13.22
CA ARG A 225 5.61 -5.33 -12.52
C ARG A 225 6.29 -4.63 -11.34
N MET A 226 7.09 -5.35 -10.55
CA MET A 226 7.77 -4.80 -9.38
C MET A 226 8.80 -3.74 -9.79
N PHE A 227 9.68 -4.05 -10.75
CA PHE A 227 10.75 -3.14 -11.17
C PHE A 227 10.28 -1.97 -12.05
N LYS A 228 9.07 -2.02 -12.61
CA LYS A 228 8.44 -0.85 -13.26
C LYS A 228 8.04 0.25 -12.27
N ASN A 229 7.88 -0.09 -10.99
CA ASN A 229 7.41 0.85 -9.97
C ASN A 229 8.59 1.49 -9.22
N GLU A 230 8.32 2.62 -8.54
CA GLU A 230 9.31 3.33 -7.73
C GLU A 230 9.74 2.49 -6.51
N SER A 231 11.03 2.49 -6.19
CA SER A 231 11.58 1.73 -5.05
C SER A 231 10.98 2.12 -3.71
N GLU A 232 10.63 3.39 -3.55
CA GLU A 232 10.09 3.95 -2.31
C GLU A 232 8.77 3.32 -1.87
N LEU A 233 7.98 2.82 -2.83
CA LEU A 233 6.75 2.07 -2.51
C LEU A 233 7.07 0.78 -1.73
N TYR A 234 8.08 0.04 -2.19
CA TYR A 234 8.49 -1.22 -1.57
C TYR A 234 9.29 -0.99 -0.30
N ALA A 235 10.15 0.02 -0.30
CA ALA A 235 10.90 0.42 0.88
C ALA A 235 9.95 0.82 2.02
N GLY A 236 8.92 1.61 1.72
CA GLY A 236 7.91 2.01 2.68
C GLY A 236 7.29 0.83 3.42
N VAL A 237 6.75 -0.14 2.69
CA VAL A 237 6.13 -1.32 3.32
C VAL A 237 7.16 -2.19 4.05
N PHE A 238 8.35 -2.36 3.48
CA PHE A 238 9.40 -3.20 4.06
C PHE A 238 9.93 -2.63 5.39
N PHE A 239 10.29 -1.35 5.42
CA PHE A 239 10.93 -0.74 6.59
C PHE A 239 9.94 -0.30 7.67
N HIS A 240 8.69 0.03 7.32
CA HIS A 240 7.70 0.54 8.27
C HIS A 240 6.67 -0.51 8.71
N ASN A 241 6.72 -1.75 8.20
CA ASN A 241 5.93 -2.84 8.78
C ASN A 241 6.65 -3.41 10.02
N PRO A 242 6.03 -3.39 11.21
CA PRO A 242 6.69 -3.78 12.46
C PRO A 242 7.07 -5.27 12.50
N GLN A 243 6.49 -6.11 11.65
CA GLN A 243 6.75 -7.55 11.63
C GLN A 243 7.87 -7.96 10.67
N THR A 244 8.38 -7.04 9.84
CA THR A 244 9.45 -7.34 8.87
C THR A 244 10.68 -7.97 9.53
N PRO A 245 11.22 -7.46 10.66
CA PRO A 245 12.43 -8.03 11.25
C PRO A 245 12.27 -9.52 11.61
N LYS A 246 11.15 -9.88 12.22
CA LYS A 246 10.88 -11.28 12.61
C LYS A 246 10.70 -12.18 11.39
N ALA A 247 10.03 -11.69 10.34
CA ALA A 247 9.85 -12.44 9.10
C ALA A 247 11.20 -12.71 8.39
N LEU A 248 12.14 -11.77 8.43
CA LEU A 248 13.47 -11.96 7.86
C LEU A 248 14.31 -12.98 8.63
N GLU A 249 14.22 -12.98 9.97
CA GLU A 249 14.88 -13.97 10.81
C GLU A 249 14.40 -15.38 10.47
N ILE A 250 13.08 -15.60 10.47
CA ILE A 250 12.47 -16.89 10.12
C ILE A 250 12.87 -17.30 8.70
N LEU A 251 12.78 -16.39 7.72
CA LEU A 251 13.17 -16.69 6.33
C LEU A 251 14.63 -17.15 6.23
N ALA A 252 15.54 -16.54 6.99
CA ALA A 252 16.94 -16.94 7.01
C ALA A 252 17.16 -18.32 7.66
N GLU A 253 16.37 -18.66 8.68
CA GLU A 253 16.38 -19.98 9.31
C GLU A 253 15.88 -21.06 8.35
N GLU A 254 14.77 -20.82 7.67
CA GLU A 254 14.20 -21.77 6.69
C GLU A 254 15.14 -22.03 5.51
N ILE A 255 15.83 -21.00 5.01
CA ILE A 255 16.85 -21.19 3.95
C ILE A 255 18.00 -22.10 4.44
N LYS A 256 18.44 -21.93 5.70
CA LYS A 256 19.49 -22.79 6.28
C LYS A 256 19.00 -24.22 6.48
N GLU A 257 17.73 -24.42 6.81
CA GLU A 257 17.15 -25.76 6.92
C GLU A 257 17.13 -26.46 5.57
N LEU A 258 16.67 -25.80 4.50
CA LEU A 258 16.73 -26.34 3.14
C LEU A 258 18.16 -26.70 2.73
N GLN A 259 19.14 -25.87 3.11
CA GLN A 259 20.55 -26.17 2.86
C GLN A 259 21.00 -27.44 3.59
N ARG A 260 20.67 -27.60 4.88
CA ARG A 260 21.01 -28.81 5.66
C ARG A 260 20.40 -30.07 5.05
N GLN A 261 19.12 -30.01 4.67
CA GLN A 261 18.44 -31.14 4.01
C GLN A 261 19.12 -31.53 2.70
N TYR A 262 19.53 -30.54 1.89
CA TYR A 262 20.26 -30.80 0.64
C TYR A 262 21.65 -31.40 0.89
N GLU A 263 22.43 -30.84 1.81
CA GLU A 263 23.79 -31.34 2.13
C GLU A 263 23.75 -32.79 2.65
N ALA A 264 22.72 -33.12 3.45
CA ALA A 264 22.50 -34.48 3.95
C ALA A 264 21.82 -35.42 2.94
N GLN A 265 21.32 -34.90 1.79
CA GLN A 265 20.45 -35.61 0.85
C GLN A 265 19.21 -36.22 1.53
N ASP A 266 18.70 -35.56 2.57
CA ASP A 266 17.59 -36.04 3.40
C ASP A 266 16.24 -35.74 2.75
N GLN A 267 15.88 -36.60 1.80
CA GLN A 267 14.60 -36.50 1.10
C GLN A 267 13.39 -36.81 1.99
N GLU A 268 13.58 -37.57 3.08
CA GLU A 268 12.50 -37.92 3.99
C GLU A 268 12.06 -36.68 4.78
N SER A 269 13.02 -35.98 5.39
CA SER A 269 12.79 -34.71 6.07
C SER A 269 12.17 -33.67 5.15
N TYR A 270 12.68 -33.53 3.91
CA TYR A 270 12.11 -32.61 2.93
C TYR A 270 10.62 -32.90 2.65
N ARG A 271 10.27 -34.17 2.40
CA ARG A 271 8.87 -34.58 2.14
C ARG A 271 7.98 -34.41 3.37
N ALA A 272 8.49 -34.73 4.56
CA ALA A 272 7.76 -34.57 5.81
C ALA A 272 7.42 -33.10 6.08
N ASN A 273 8.38 -32.19 5.89
CA ASN A 273 8.16 -30.75 6.05
C ASN A 273 7.15 -30.24 5.02
N PHE A 274 7.27 -30.62 3.75
CA PHE A 274 6.30 -30.24 2.72
C PHE A 274 4.87 -30.68 3.08
N ALA A 275 4.69 -31.90 3.60
CA ALA A 275 3.39 -32.39 4.04
C ALA A 275 2.86 -31.62 5.26
N ALA A 276 3.74 -31.25 6.20
CA ALA A 276 3.38 -30.42 7.34
C ALA A 276 2.95 -29.01 6.90
N ASP A 277 3.65 -28.40 5.95
CA ASP A 277 3.31 -27.09 5.37
C ASP A 277 1.95 -27.11 4.68
N ALA A 278 1.69 -28.13 3.85
CA ALA A 278 0.40 -28.30 3.19
C ALA A 278 -0.74 -28.50 4.20
N LYS A 279 -0.50 -29.26 5.27
CA LYS A 279 -1.44 -29.45 6.36
C LYS A 279 -1.72 -28.15 7.12
N TYR A 280 -0.68 -27.36 7.39
CA TYR A 280 -0.81 -26.05 8.03
C TYR A 280 -1.59 -25.06 7.15
N PHE A 281 -1.32 -25.04 5.84
CA PHE A 281 -2.05 -24.20 4.90
C PHE A 281 -3.55 -24.58 4.85
N GLY A 282 -3.86 -25.86 5.00
CA GLY A 282 -5.22 -26.39 5.13
C GLY A 282 -5.86 -26.71 3.78
N ALA A 283 -6.52 -27.87 3.69
CA ALA A 283 -7.01 -28.42 2.42
C ALA A 283 -7.99 -27.49 1.68
N GLU A 284 -8.86 -26.79 2.41
CA GLU A 284 -9.81 -25.83 1.83
C GLU A 284 -9.10 -24.62 1.20
N ASN A 285 -8.07 -24.10 1.87
CA ASN A 285 -7.27 -22.99 1.32
C ASN A 285 -6.46 -23.44 0.11
N VAL A 286 -5.89 -24.65 0.13
CA VAL A 286 -5.19 -25.23 -1.03
C VAL A 286 -6.14 -25.25 -2.23
N ALA A 287 -7.33 -25.85 -2.07
CA ALA A 287 -8.32 -25.95 -3.14
C ALA A 287 -8.75 -24.56 -3.66
N HIS A 288 -9.02 -23.62 -2.74
CA HIS A 288 -9.39 -22.26 -3.10
C HIS A 288 -8.30 -21.55 -3.91
N CYS A 289 -7.05 -21.60 -3.43
CA CYS A 289 -5.92 -20.95 -4.10
C CYS A 289 -5.61 -21.59 -5.45
N GLU A 290 -5.72 -22.91 -5.57
CA GLU A 290 -5.54 -23.61 -6.84
C GLU A 290 -6.60 -23.21 -7.87
N GLU A 291 -7.88 -23.18 -7.48
CA GLU A 291 -8.96 -22.73 -8.35
C GLU A 291 -8.71 -21.31 -8.85
N ARG A 292 -8.32 -20.39 -7.94
CA ARG A 292 -7.98 -19.01 -8.29
C ARG A 292 -6.80 -18.95 -9.25
N PHE A 293 -5.75 -19.73 -9.02
CA PHE A 293 -4.58 -19.79 -9.90
C PHE A 293 -4.97 -20.23 -11.32
N ARG A 294 -5.80 -21.27 -11.45
CA ARG A 294 -6.30 -21.74 -12.76
C ARG A 294 -7.10 -20.66 -13.50
N ARG A 295 -7.96 -19.92 -12.78
CA ARG A 295 -8.71 -18.77 -13.34
C ARG A 295 -7.77 -17.64 -13.77
N PHE A 296 -6.77 -17.28 -12.96
CA PHE A 296 -5.79 -16.24 -13.31
C PHE A 296 -5.04 -16.55 -14.61
N LEU A 297 -4.74 -17.82 -14.86
CA LEU A 297 -4.06 -18.28 -16.06
C LEU A 297 -4.99 -18.47 -17.27
N LYS A 298 -6.31 -18.24 -17.13
CA LYS A 298 -7.33 -18.54 -18.15
C LYS A 298 -7.31 -20.02 -18.61
N VAL A 299 -7.05 -20.93 -17.67
CA VAL A 299 -7.06 -22.39 -17.90
C VAL A 299 -8.45 -23.00 -17.60
N LEU A 300 -9.40 -22.18 -17.13
CA LEU A 300 -10.82 -22.46 -17.01
C LEU A 300 -11.62 -21.30 -17.62
#